data_AF-A0A8J6JEQ8-F1
#
_entry.id   AF-A0A8J6JEQ8-F1
#
_cell.length_a   1.000
_cell.length_b   1.000
_cell.length_c   1.000
_cell.angle_alpha   90.00
_cell.angle_beta   90.00
_cell.angle_gamma   90.00
#
_symmetry.space_group_name_H-M   'P 1'
#
loop_
_entity.id
_entity.type
_entity.pdbx_description
1 polymer ?
#
loop_
_entity_poly.entity_id
_entity_poly.type
_entity_poly.pdbx_seq_one_letter_code
_entity_poly.pdbx_strand_id
1 'polypeptide(L)'
;MGTKIPITPEQEALPISKYYHREPAPIPAEKLALLAKGPCDPGCALDIHHRNDLFLPGYLPVETGYCVLEDGTGFVANHTAMPGVTAEMFDWWFAWHGCGPLRYTIWDPEDHTGAVSLNYGQARCAALSMKERYWGTTHIIREDIGMGADELFASFREPRELGYEQDKIGTDACSTIVCANSGTTRSAQMSVVMTHFLRSVPGGSELRTRFWMGWHIISGKARRMLPEGAALPIEVPRALVYHNAKEFTNLAAILPQVYAEERDRF
;
A
#
# COMPACT_ATOMS: atom_id res chain seq x y z
N MET A 1 9.00 -6.93 19.24
CA MET A 1 7.78 -6.13 19.09
C MET A 1 8.16 -4.69 19.30
N GLY A 2 7.72 -3.81 18.41
CA GLY A 2 7.94 -2.37 18.53
C GLY A 2 7.05 -1.78 19.62
N THR A 3 7.25 -0.50 19.91
CA THR A 3 6.37 0.24 20.82
C THR A 3 5.17 0.74 20.03
N LYS A 4 3.95 0.36 20.43
CA LYS A 4 2.73 0.89 19.80
C LYS A 4 2.59 2.39 20.03
N ILE A 5 2.06 3.08 19.04
CA ILE A 5 1.77 4.51 19.08
C ILE A 5 0.61 4.76 20.06
N PRO A 6 0.75 5.65 21.05
CA PRO A 6 -0.33 5.95 21.98
C PRO A 6 -1.60 6.42 21.27
N ILE A 7 -2.76 5.93 21.74
CA ILE A 7 -4.08 6.37 21.29
C ILE A 7 -4.78 7.21 22.36
N THR A 8 -5.65 8.12 21.96
CA THR A 8 -6.39 8.99 22.89
C THR A 8 -7.52 8.24 23.61
N PRO A 9 -8.05 8.75 24.74
CA PRO A 9 -9.22 8.15 25.39
C PRO A 9 -10.45 8.03 24.48
N GLU A 10 -10.64 8.98 23.56
CA GLU A 10 -11.73 8.93 22.56
C GLU A 10 -11.53 7.80 21.56
N GLN A 11 -10.28 7.57 21.14
CA GLN A 11 -9.92 6.44 20.28
C GLN A 11 -10.09 5.11 21.01
N GLU A 12 -9.65 5.03 22.27
CA GLU A 12 -9.80 3.85 23.14
C GLU A 12 -11.27 3.42 23.27
N ALA A 13 -12.19 4.38 23.33
CA ALA A 13 -13.63 4.13 23.43
C ALA A 13 -14.28 3.62 22.13
N LEU A 14 -13.60 3.67 20.98
CA LEU A 14 -14.15 3.19 19.72
C LEU A 14 -14.18 1.65 19.69
N PRO A 15 -15.22 0.99 19.14
CA PRO A 15 -15.28 -0.48 19.06
C PRO A 15 -14.08 -1.14 18.38
N ILE A 16 -13.44 -0.43 17.45
CA ILE A 16 -12.27 -0.89 16.70
C ILE A 16 -10.96 -0.85 17.52
N SER A 17 -10.93 -0.22 18.70
CA SER A 17 -9.73 -0.18 19.57
C SER A 17 -9.25 -1.56 19.98
N LYS A 18 -10.16 -2.55 20.04
CA LYS A 18 -9.79 -3.95 20.26
C LYS A 18 -8.78 -4.48 19.24
N TYR A 19 -8.78 -3.97 17.99
CA TYR A 19 -7.80 -4.36 16.97
C TYR A 19 -6.43 -3.73 17.22
N TYR A 20 -6.40 -2.50 17.75
CA TYR A 20 -5.15 -1.86 18.19
C TYR A 20 -4.48 -2.65 19.33
N HIS A 21 -5.28 -3.21 20.25
CA HIS A 21 -4.78 -3.98 21.39
C HIS A 21 -4.32 -5.40 21.05
N ARG A 22 -4.70 -5.95 19.89
CA ARG A 22 -4.18 -7.25 19.44
C ARG A 22 -2.69 -7.19 19.20
N GLU A 23 -2.00 -8.28 19.44
CA GLU A 23 -0.63 -8.43 18.95
C GLU A 23 -0.64 -8.43 17.42
N PRO A 24 0.14 -7.57 16.75
CA PRO A 24 0.21 -7.56 15.30
C PRO A 24 0.63 -8.92 14.76
N ALA A 25 0.07 -9.32 13.63
CA ALA A 25 0.49 -10.56 12.97
C ALA A 25 1.98 -10.47 12.61
N PRO A 26 2.81 -11.47 13.00
CA PRO A 26 4.24 -11.40 12.74
C PRO A 26 4.50 -11.57 11.24
N ILE A 27 5.46 -10.81 10.72
CA ILE A 27 5.96 -11.00 9.35
C ILE A 27 6.47 -12.46 9.21
N PRO A 28 6.12 -13.19 8.15
CA PRO A 28 6.57 -14.56 7.95
C PRO A 28 8.10 -14.66 7.98
N ALA A 29 8.63 -15.68 8.67
CA ALA A 29 10.07 -15.83 8.92
C ALA A 29 10.87 -16.00 7.62
N GLU A 30 10.30 -16.71 6.63
CA GLU A 30 10.86 -16.88 5.30
C GLU A 30 10.96 -15.55 4.53
N LYS A 31 10.00 -14.64 4.73
CA LYS A 31 10.04 -13.30 4.13
C LYS A 31 11.16 -12.46 4.76
N LEU A 32 11.26 -12.48 6.09
CA LEU A 32 12.36 -11.81 6.80
C LEU A 32 13.72 -12.36 6.37
N ALA A 33 13.85 -13.68 6.29
CA ALA A 33 15.08 -14.34 5.84
C ALA A 33 15.44 -14.00 4.39
N LEU A 34 14.45 -13.81 3.51
CA LEU A 34 14.67 -13.35 2.14
C LEU A 34 15.18 -11.90 2.11
N LEU A 35 14.51 -10.98 2.81
CA LEU A 35 14.88 -9.55 2.86
C LEU A 35 16.24 -9.32 3.55
N ALA A 36 16.61 -10.18 4.50
CA ALA A 36 17.89 -10.11 5.19
C ALA A 36 19.10 -10.46 4.30
N LYS A 37 18.89 -11.09 3.13
CA LYS A 37 19.97 -11.37 2.16
C LYS A 37 20.50 -10.11 1.47
N GLY A 38 19.83 -8.97 1.61
CA GLY A 38 20.18 -7.71 0.97
C GLY A 38 19.31 -7.41 -0.25
N PRO A 39 19.70 -6.41 -1.05
CA PRO A 39 18.90 -5.99 -2.19
C PRO A 39 18.79 -7.09 -3.25
N CYS A 40 17.66 -7.12 -3.96
CA CYS A 40 17.52 -7.96 -5.14
C CYS A 40 18.36 -7.42 -6.30
N ASP A 41 18.59 -8.25 -7.32
CA ASP A 41 19.22 -7.84 -8.57
C ASP A 41 18.37 -6.74 -9.25
N PRO A 42 18.90 -5.52 -9.46
CA PRO A 42 18.21 -4.45 -10.18
C PRO A 42 17.73 -4.86 -11.58
N GLY A 43 18.46 -5.75 -12.27
CA GLY A 43 18.07 -6.25 -13.60
C GLY A 43 16.83 -7.14 -13.59
N CYS A 44 16.41 -7.60 -12.40
CA CYS A 44 15.20 -8.40 -12.19
C CYS A 44 14.02 -7.58 -11.62
N ALA A 45 14.24 -6.30 -11.30
CA ALA A 45 13.18 -5.40 -10.86
C ALA A 45 12.17 -5.17 -11.99
N LEU A 46 10.87 -5.13 -11.66
CA LEU A 46 9.85 -4.83 -12.64
C LEU A 46 9.96 -3.35 -13.03
N ASP A 47 10.29 -3.09 -14.30
CA ASP A 47 10.29 -1.73 -14.85
C ASP A 47 8.88 -1.12 -14.84
N ILE A 48 8.77 0.14 -14.41
CA ILE A 48 7.51 0.89 -14.38
C ILE A 48 6.84 1.02 -15.77
N HIS A 49 7.63 1.03 -16.84
CA HIS A 49 7.15 1.04 -18.21
C HIS A 49 6.47 -0.28 -18.59
N HIS A 50 6.84 -1.37 -17.92
CA HIS A 50 6.27 -2.71 -18.07
C HIS A 50 5.32 -3.09 -16.92
N ARG A 51 4.81 -2.13 -16.14
CA ARG A 51 3.93 -2.40 -14.97
C ARG A 51 2.70 -3.29 -15.26
N ASN A 52 2.22 -3.33 -16.51
CA ASN A 52 1.13 -4.23 -16.92
C ASN A 52 1.55 -5.71 -16.95
N ASP A 53 2.84 -6.03 -16.83
CA ASP A 53 3.34 -7.39 -16.64
C ASP A 53 2.85 -8.00 -15.32
N LEU A 54 2.35 -7.19 -14.38
CA LEU A 54 1.60 -7.69 -13.22
C LEU A 54 0.39 -8.53 -13.61
N PHE A 55 -0.20 -8.32 -14.79
CA PHE A 55 -1.30 -9.14 -15.31
C PHE A 55 -0.85 -10.46 -15.94
N LEU A 56 0.45 -10.69 -16.14
CA LEU A 56 0.94 -11.95 -16.68
C LEU A 56 0.64 -13.11 -15.71
N PRO A 57 0.37 -14.32 -16.25
CA PRO A 57 0.15 -15.49 -15.41
C PRO A 57 1.41 -15.83 -14.60
N GLY A 58 1.20 -16.44 -13.43
CA GLY A 58 2.30 -16.82 -12.54
C GLY A 58 2.87 -15.63 -11.77
N TYR A 59 4.20 -15.63 -11.61
CA TYR A 59 4.94 -14.70 -10.77
C TYR A 59 6.11 -14.08 -11.54
N LEU A 60 6.41 -12.84 -11.22
CA LEU A 60 7.55 -12.12 -11.78
C LEU A 60 8.85 -12.51 -11.05
N PRO A 61 10.04 -12.22 -11.61
CA PRO A 61 11.32 -12.59 -11.00
C PRO A 61 11.49 -12.11 -9.54
N VAL A 62 10.96 -10.93 -9.21
CA VAL A 62 10.96 -10.37 -7.86
C VAL A 62 9.53 -10.09 -7.40
N GLU A 63 8.98 -11.02 -6.62
CA GLU A 63 7.70 -10.82 -5.90
C GLU A 63 7.88 -10.27 -4.49
N THR A 64 9.09 -10.39 -3.91
CA THR A 64 9.45 -9.80 -2.63
C THR A 64 10.92 -9.42 -2.66
N GLY A 65 11.21 -8.13 -2.47
CA GLY A 65 12.56 -7.60 -2.58
C GLY A 65 12.59 -6.08 -2.70
N TYR A 66 13.80 -5.52 -2.65
CA TYR A 66 14.04 -4.10 -2.79
C TYR A 66 15.39 -3.87 -3.45
N CYS A 67 15.54 -2.77 -4.19
CA CYS A 67 16.83 -2.35 -4.75
C CYS A 67 16.82 -0.87 -5.12
N VAL A 68 18.01 -0.35 -5.44
CA VAL A 68 18.19 0.91 -6.18
C VAL A 68 18.66 0.52 -7.58
N LEU A 69 18.00 1.07 -8.60
CA LEU A 69 18.31 0.83 -10.01
C LEU A 69 19.56 1.61 -10.44
N GLU A 70 20.14 1.23 -11.58
CA GLU A 70 21.35 1.89 -12.12
C GLU A 70 21.16 3.40 -12.32
N ASP A 71 19.92 3.81 -12.59
CA ASP A 71 19.56 5.20 -12.82
C ASP A 71 19.31 6.00 -11.53
N GLY A 72 19.47 5.37 -10.35
CA GLY A 72 19.31 5.96 -9.03
C GLY A 72 17.89 5.85 -8.44
N THR A 73 16.91 5.41 -9.23
CA THR A 73 15.52 5.23 -8.75
C THR A 73 15.38 3.98 -7.89
N GLY A 74 14.32 3.90 -7.08
CA GLY A 74 14.13 2.82 -6.11
C GLY A 74 13.02 1.87 -6.56
N PHE A 75 13.16 0.60 -6.21
CA PHE A 75 12.16 -0.42 -6.43
C PHE A 75 11.89 -1.21 -5.16
N VAL A 76 10.61 -1.46 -4.88
CA VAL A 76 10.15 -2.37 -3.84
C VAL A 76 9.08 -3.29 -4.41
N ALA A 77 9.16 -4.57 -4.08
CA ALA A 77 8.13 -5.57 -4.28
C ALA A 77 7.82 -6.27 -2.97
N ASN A 78 6.54 -6.56 -2.72
CA ASN A 78 6.11 -7.36 -1.59
C ASN A 78 4.92 -8.24 -2.01
N HIS A 79 5.01 -9.54 -1.69
CA HIS A 79 3.93 -10.51 -1.90
C HIS A 79 3.38 -10.92 -0.54
N THR A 80 2.08 -10.74 -0.35
CA THR A 80 1.42 -11.05 0.92
C THR A 80 0.21 -11.93 0.67
N ALA A 81 0.17 -13.09 1.32
CA ALA A 81 -1.02 -13.92 1.34
C ALA A 81 -2.11 -13.23 2.17
N MET A 82 -3.33 -13.14 1.64
CA MET A 82 -4.48 -12.48 2.26
C MET A 82 -5.62 -13.50 2.41
N PRO A 83 -5.50 -14.49 3.33
CA PRO A 83 -6.49 -15.55 3.48
C PRO A 83 -7.86 -14.98 3.87
N GLY A 84 -8.92 -15.45 3.20
CA GLY A 84 -10.29 -14.98 3.41
C GLY A 84 -10.60 -13.57 2.92
N VAL A 85 -9.63 -12.84 2.38
CA VAL A 85 -9.82 -11.47 1.87
C VAL A 85 -10.33 -11.51 0.44
N THR A 86 -11.35 -10.70 0.16
CA THR A 86 -11.91 -10.48 -1.18
C THR A 86 -11.55 -9.09 -1.72
N ALA A 87 -11.73 -8.87 -3.02
CA ALA A 87 -11.57 -7.54 -3.61
C ALA A 87 -12.49 -6.49 -2.98
N GLU A 88 -13.73 -6.86 -2.64
CA GLU A 88 -14.68 -5.96 -1.99
C GLU A 88 -14.16 -5.49 -0.62
N MET A 89 -13.63 -6.40 0.20
CA MET A 89 -13.03 -6.05 1.50
C MET A 89 -11.84 -5.11 1.33
N PHE A 90 -11.02 -5.37 0.32
CA PHE A 90 -9.82 -4.57 0.04
C PHE A 90 -10.19 -3.17 -0.45
N ASP A 91 -11.09 -3.05 -1.42
CA ASP A 91 -11.56 -1.74 -1.90
C ASP A 91 -12.28 -0.96 -0.79
N TRP A 92 -13.07 -1.65 0.04
CA TRP A 92 -13.71 -1.04 1.21
C TRP A 92 -12.69 -0.45 2.19
N TRP A 93 -11.63 -1.19 2.49
CA TRP A 93 -10.59 -0.74 3.41
C TRP A 93 -10.01 0.62 2.98
N PHE A 94 -9.68 0.75 1.69
CA PHE A 94 -9.11 1.99 1.14
C PHE A 94 -10.10 3.16 1.08
N ALA A 95 -11.41 2.89 0.99
CA ALA A 95 -12.44 3.92 1.18
C ALA A 95 -12.61 4.32 2.66
N TRP A 96 -12.43 3.36 3.58
CA TRP A 96 -12.81 3.51 4.98
C TRP A 96 -11.68 4.03 5.88
N HIS A 97 -10.42 3.65 5.65
CA HIS A 97 -9.31 3.96 6.56
C HIS A 97 -9.00 5.45 6.65
N GLY A 98 -9.24 6.20 5.58
CA GLY A 98 -9.02 7.66 5.54
C GLY A 98 -10.10 8.46 6.25
N CYS A 99 -11.11 7.80 6.82
CA CYS A 99 -12.25 8.44 7.48
C CYS A 99 -12.12 8.51 9.01
N GLY A 100 -10.96 8.16 9.58
CA GLY A 100 -10.68 8.37 11.01
C GLY A 100 -9.28 7.88 11.41
N PRO A 101 -8.55 8.59 12.28
CA PRO A 101 -7.14 8.30 12.54
C PRO A 101 -6.89 6.90 13.10
N LEU A 102 -7.72 6.42 14.03
CA LEU A 102 -7.58 5.07 14.59
C LEU A 102 -7.77 3.97 13.53
N ARG A 103 -8.57 4.22 12.49
CA ARG A 103 -8.79 3.26 11.39
C ARG A 103 -7.49 2.98 10.64
N TYR A 104 -6.65 3.99 10.47
CA TYR A 104 -5.32 3.84 9.89
C TYR A 104 -4.33 3.20 10.88
N THR A 105 -4.41 3.59 12.16
CA THR A 105 -3.53 3.05 13.21
C THR A 105 -3.70 1.55 13.44
N ILE A 106 -4.91 0.98 13.36
CA ILE A 106 -5.08 -0.48 13.54
C ILE A 106 -4.43 -1.31 12.42
N TRP A 107 -4.11 -0.69 11.28
CA TRP A 107 -3.36 -1.31 10.20
C TRP A 107 -1.93 -1.64 10.61
N ASP A 108 -1.24 -0.66 11.17
CA ASP A 108 0.08 -0.81 11.77
C ASP A 108 0.16 0.03 13.05
N PRO A 109 -0.08 -0.57 14.23
CA PRO A 109 -0.17 0.18 15.47
C PRO A 109 1.18 0.71 15.96
N GLU A 110 2.30 0.31 15.36
CA GLU A 110 3.63 0.81 15.74
C GLU A 110 4.13 1.92 14.80
N ASP A 111 3.64 1.98 13.54
CA ASP A 111 4.12 2.93 12.53
C ASP A 111 3.07 4.00 12.14
N HIS A 112 1.77 3.73 12.25
CA HIS A 112 0.70 4.59 11.73
C HIS A 112 0.09 5.54 12.77
N THR A 113 0.37 6.83 12.66
CA THR A 113 -0.21 7.87 13.55
C THR A 113 -1.53 8.45 13.03
N GLY A 114 -1.80 8.34 11.73
CA GLY A 114 -3.13 8.65 11.18
C GLY A 114 -3.15 8.87 9.66
N ALA A 115 -4.34 8.78 9.07
CA ALA A 115 -4.58 9.16 7.68
C ALA A 115 -5.93 9.89 7.57
N VAL A 116 -5.99 10.89 6.69
CA VAL A 116 -7.20 11.67 6.42
C VAL A 116 -7.40 11.82 4.91
N SER A 117 -8.58 11.44 4.43
CA SER A 117 -9.00 11.74 3.06
C SER A 117 -9.33 13.22 2.90
N LEU A 118 -8.76 13.88 1.89
CA LEU A 118 -9.10 15.25 1.54
C LEU A 118 -10.51 15.40 0.94
N ASN A 119 -11.16 14.29 0.59
CA ASN A 119 -12.56 14.27 0.17
C ASN A 119 -13.41 13.36 1.05
N TYR A 120 -13.55 13.75 2.32
CA TYR A 120 -14.30 13.01 3.33
C TYR A 120 -15.76 12.73 2.93
N GLY A 121 -16.41 13.66 2.23
CA GLY A 121 -17.78 13.48 1.73
C GLY A 121 -17.89 12.38 0.67
N GLN A 122 -16.94 12.34 -0.27
CA GLN A 122 -16.86 11.30 -1.30
C GLN A 122 -16.65 9.92 -0.66
N ALA A 123 -15.74 9.81 0.31
CA ALA A 123 -15.44 8.56 0.99
C ALA A 123 -16.67 7.93 1.67
N ARG A 124 -17.67 8.73 2.03
CA ARG A 124 -18.90 8.30 2.72
C ARG A 124 -20.15 8.28 1.81
N CYS A 125 -19.98 8.58 0.51
CA CYS A 125 -21.11 8.76 -0.39
C CYS A 125 -21.75 7.41 -0.77
N ALA A 126 -22.95 7.16 -0.27
CA ALA A 126 -23.71 5.93 -0.52
C ALA A 126 -24.02 5.68 -2.01
N ALA A 127 -24.09 6.73 -2.83
CA ALA A 127 -24.36 6.64 -4.26
C ALA A 127 -23.15 6.16 -5.10
N LEU A 128 -21.95 6.15 -4.52
CA LEU A 128 -20.71 5.73 -5.17
C LEU A 128 -20.38 4.27 -4.82
N SER A 129 -19.81 3.54 -5.78
CA SER A 129 -19.15 2.26 -5.52
C SER A 129 -17.95 2.44 -4.57
N MET A 130 -17.47 1.37 -3.93
CA MET A 130 -16.30 1.48 -3.03
C MET A 130 -15.08 2.09 -3.73
N LYS A 131 -14.83 1.71 -4.98
CA LYS A 131 -13.72 2.22 -5.77
C LYS A 131 -13.83 3.73 -6.00
N GLU A 132 -15.01 4.19 -6.40
CA GLU A 132 -15.29 5.61 -6.59
C GLU A 132 -15.22 6.41 -5.28
N ARG A 133 -15.28 5.79 -4.10
CA ARG A 133 -15.14 6.49 -2.82
C ARG A 133 -13.70 6.90 -2.50
N TYR A 134 -12.70 6.24 -3.09
CA TYR A 134 -11.29 6.59 -2.91
C TYR A 134 -10.56 6.99 -4.21
N TRP A 135 -11.15 6.82 -5.39
CA TRP A 135 -10.56 7.31 -6.63
C TRP A 135 -10.64 8.82 -6.79
N GLY A 136 -9.57 9.46 -7.23
CA GLY A 136 -9.55 10.90 -7.50
C GLY A 136 -9.45 11.78 -6.25
N THR A 137 -9.24 11.18 -5.07
CA THR A 137 -8.92 11.89 -3.82
C THR A 137 -7.46 11.66 -3.41
N THR A 138 -6.99 12.50 -2.50
CA THR A 138 -5.68 12.40 -1.88
C THR A 138 -5.86 12.14 -0.40
N HIS A 139 -5.14 11.17 0.15
CA HIS A 139 -5.03 11.01 1.60
C HIS A 139 -3.74 11.68 2.07
N ILE A 140 -3.84 12.45 3.16
CA ILE A 140 -2.68 12.91 3.93
C ILE A 140 -2.43 11.89 5.02
N ILE A 141 -1.23 11.32 5.02
CA ILE A 141 -0.83 10.18 5.84
C ILE A 141 0.31 10.61 6.76
N ARG A 142 0.30 10.14 7.99
CA ARG A 142 1.38 10.35 8.96
C ARG A 142 1.86 9.03 9.52
N GLU A 143 3.10 8.70 9.22
CA GLU A 143 3.69 7.41 9.58
C GLU A 143 5.20 7.52 9.80
N ASP A 144 5.77 6.51 10.44
CA ASP A 144 7.21 6.32 10.57
C ASP A 144 7.57 4.93 10.05
N ILE A 145 8.24 4.88 8.90
CA ILE A 145 8.69 3.62 8.29
C ILE A 145 10.02 3.10 8.88
N GLY A 146 10.42 3.60 10.05
CA GLY A 146 11.72 3.34 10.68
C GLY A 146 12.81 4.35 10.28
N MET A 147 12.40 5.49 9.71
CA MET A 147 13.29 6.57 9.24
C MET A 147 12.95 7.93 9.86
N GLY A 148 12.08 7.93 10.88
CA GLY A 148 11.53 9.12 11.52
C GLY A 148 10.16 9.48 10.96
N ALA A 149 9.32 10.04 11.82
CA ALA A 149 7.96 10.45 11.45
C ALA A 149 7.94 11.43 10.27
N ASP A 150 7.13 11.10 9.26
CA ASP A 150 6.91 11.92 8.08
C ASP A 150 5.41 12.16 7.82
N GLU A 151 5.14 13.19 7.03
CA GLU A 151 3.81 13.43 6.46
C GLU A 151 3.87 13.19 4.95
N LEU A 152 3.06 12.25 4.49
CA LEU A 152 3.01 11.80 3.12
C LEU A 152 1.67 12.16 2.49
N PHE A 153 1.65 12.23 1.16
CA PHE A 153 0.41 12.21 0.39
C PHE A 153 0.32 10.90 -0.40
N ALA A 154 -0.89 10.39 -0.57
CA ALA A 154 -1.21 9.35 -1.53
C ALA A 154 -2.41 9.80 -2.36
N SER A 155 -2.17 10.13 -3.63
CA SER A 155 -3.21 10.55 -4.57
C SER A 155 -3.72 9.34 -5.34
N PHE A 156 -4.79 8.73 -4.83
CA PHE A 156 -5.41 7.55 -5.39
C PHE A 156 -6.15 7.89 -6.69
N ARG A 157 -6.05 6.99 -7.67
CA ARG A 157 -6.60 7.18 -9.00
C ARG A 157 -7.24 5.92 -9.52
N GLU A 158 -8.15 6.08 -10.49
CA GLU A 158 -8.62 4.94 -11.27
C GLU A 158 -7.40 4.30 -11.99
N PRO A 159 -7.26 2.96 -12.01
CA PRO A 159 -6.10 2.29 -12.62
C PRO A 159 -5.81 2.71 -14.07
N ARG A 160 -6.85 2.99 -14.87
CA ARG A 160 -6.67 3.49 -16.26
C ARG A 160 -5.91 4.82 -16.32
N GLU A 161 -6.06 5.70 -15.33
CA GLU A 161 -5.34 6.99 -15.29
C GLU A 161 -3.83 6.79 -15.07
N LEU A 162 -3.47 5.68 -14.41
CA LEU A 162 -2.10 5.21 -14.27
C LEU A 162 -1.70 4.26 -15.40
N GLY A 163 -2.51 4.13 -16.45
CA GLY A 163 -2.23 3.33 -17.64
C GLY A 163 -2.20 1.82 -17.41
N TYR A 164 -2.94 1.33 -16.41
CA TYR A 164 -3.23 -0.09 -16.27
C TYR A 164 -4.31 -0.53 -17.27
N GLU A 165 -4.23 -1.78 -17.72
CA GLU A 165 -5.23 -2.42 -18.58
C GLU A 165 -6.54 -2.69 -17.82
N GLN A 166 -7.43 -1.69 -17.80
CA GLN A 166 -8.68 -1.71 -17.02
C GLN A 166 -9.55 -2.94 -17.31
N ASP A 167 -9.59 -3.41 -18.55
CA ASP A 167 -10.41 -4.55 -18.98
C ASP A 167 -9.95 -5.88 -18.35
N LYS A 168 -8.74 -5.95 -17.78
CA LYS A 168 -8.25 -7.11 -17.03
C LYS A 168 -8.61 -7.08 -15.55
N ILE A 169 -9.11 -5.95 -15.03
CA ILE A 169 -9.47 -5.79 -13.62
C ILE A 169 -10.90 -6.29 -13.39
N GLY A 170 -11.08 -7.14 -12.38
CA GLY A 170 -12.31 -7.90 -12.15
C GLY A 170 -12.34 -9.26 -12.87
N THR A 171 -11.21 -9.70 -13.42
CA THR A 171 -11.06 -11.02 -14.07
C THR A 171 -10.16 -11.93 -13.22
N ASP A 172 -9.94 -13.17 -13.66
CA ASP A 172 -9.00 -14.09 -13.02
C ASP A 172 -7.56 -13.56 -12.98
N ALA A 173 -7.20 -12.65 -13.90
CA ALA A 173 -5.87 -12.03 -13.91
C ALA A 173 -5.67 -11.05 -12.75
N CYS A 174 -6.74 -10.37 -12.31
CA CYS A 174 -6.70 -9.30 -11.33
C CYS A 174 -8.09 -9.03 -10.77
N SER A 175 -8.25 -9.09 -9.45
CA SER A 175 -9.53 -8.81 -8.80
C SER A 175 -9.75 -7.32 -8.57
N THR A 176 -8.72 -6.60 -8.11
CA THR A 176 -8.73 -5.13 -8.00
C THR A 176 -7.31 -4.57 -7.95
N ILE A 177 -7.17 -3.28 -8.24
CA ILE A 177 -5.93 -2.52 -8.08
C ILE A 177 -6.22 -1.27 -7.27
N VAL A 178 -5.44 -1.06 -6.21
CA VAL A 178 -5.32 0.23 -5.55
C VAL A 178 -3.99 0.83 -5.95
N CYS A 179 -4.01 1.99 -6.60
CA CYS A 179 -2.81 2.65 -7.08
C CYS A 179 -2.85 4.15 -6.85
N ALA A 180 -1.68 4.73 -6.62
CA ALA A 180 -1.50 6.14 -6.33
C ALA A 180 -0.16 6.66 -6.82
N ASN A 181 -0.14 7.95 -7.15
CA ASN A 181 1.08 8.75 -7.05
C ASN A 181 1.16 9.23 -5.60
N SER A 182 2.22 8.88 -4.90
CA SER A 182 2.47 9.22 -3.51
C SER A 182 3.85 9.86 -3.32
N GLY A 183 4.12 10.35 -2.12
CA GLY A 183 5.42 10.91 -1.76
C GLY A 183 5.34 11.71 -0.47
N THR A 184 6.49 12.23 -0.02
CA THR A 184 6.52 13.14 1.13
C THR A 184 5.98 14.52 0.74
N THR A 185 5.28 15.18 1.68
CA THR A 185 4.84 16.57 1.51
C THR A 185 6.02 17.55 1.57
N ARG A 186 7.19 17.10 2.03
CA ARG A 186 8.41 17.92 2.18
C ARG A 186 9.22 18.07 0.90
N SER A 187 9.10 17.14 -0.05
CA SER A 187 9.92 17.13 -1.27
C SER A 187 9.23 16.39 -2.41
N ALA A 188 8.97 17.11 -3.51
CA ALA A 188 8.42 16.53 -4.74
C ALA A 188 9.33 15.47 -5.40
N GLN A 189 10.62 15.42 -5.02
CA GLN A 189 11.60 14.48 -5.58
C GLN A 189 11.51 13.08 -4.96
N MET A 190 10.95 12.98 -3.74
CA MET A 190 10.67 11.72 -3.04
C MET A 190 9.28 11.20 -3.43
N SER A 191 9.07 11.14 -4.74
CA SER A 191 7.84 10.74 -5.40
C SER A 191 7.84 9.23 -5.62
N VAL A 192 6.70 8.58 -5.48
CA VAL A 192 6.57 7.12 -5.57
C VAL A 192 5.30 6.79 -6.33
N VAL A 193 5.38 5.87 -7.30
CA VAL A 193 4.17 5.18 -7.78
C VAL A 193 3.97 3.96 -6.90
N MET A 194 2.84 3.92 -6.21
CA MET A 194 2.40 2.79 -5.40
C MET A 194 1.34 2.00 -6.16
N THR A 195 1.45 0.68 -6.17
CA THR A 195 0.44 -0.23 -6.71
C THR A 195 0.29 -1.45 -5.83
N HIS A 196 -0.93 -1.66 -5.37
CA HIS A 196 -1.40 -2.84 -4.67
C HIS A 196 -2.28 -3.63 -5.63
N PHE A 197 -1.72 -4.68 -6.22
CA PHE A 197 -2.39 -5.55 -7.18
C PHE A 197 -2.94 -6.77 -6.46
N LEU A 198 -4.26 -6.90 -6.36
CA LEU A 198 -4.90 -8.02 -5.67
C LEU A 198 -5.37 -9.06 -6.69
N ARG A 199 -4.94 -10.32 -6.52
CA ARG A 199 -5.35 -11.46 -7.35
C ARG A 199 -6.01 -12.52 -6.49
N SER A 200 -7.17 -13.02 -6.92
CA SER A 200 -7.86 -14.10 -6.21
C SER A 200 -7.08 -15.41 -6.33
N VAL A 201 -7.03 -16.16 -5.24
CA VAL A 201 -6.43 -17.51 -5.17
C VAL A 201 -7.34 -18.41 -4.32
N PRO A 202 -7.22 -19.75 -4.37
CA PRO A 202 -8.01 -20.62 -3.51
C PRO A 202 -7.89 -20.23 -2.03
N GLY A 203 -9.02 -19.97 -1.37
CA GLY A 203 -9.06 -19.60 0.05
C GLY A 203 -8.89 -18.11 0.36
N GLY A 204 -8.76 -17.22 -0.62
CA GLY A 204 -8.70 -15.77 -0.40
C GLY A 204 -8.10 -15.02 -1.57
N SER A 205 -7.14 -14.14 -1.27
CA SER A 205 -6.39 -13.39 -2.28
C SER A 205 -4.90 -13.42 -1.99
N GLU A 206 -4.11 -13.07 -2.99
CA GLU A 206 -2.72 -12.65 -2.81
C GLU A 206 -2.58 -11.19 -3.22
N LEU A 207 -1.85 -10.43 -2.40
CA LEU A 207 -1.53 -9.05 -2.67
C LEU A 207 -0.10 -8.96 -3.21
N ARG A 208 0.04 -8.37 -4.40
CA ARG A 208 1.31 -8.12 -5.08
C ARG A 208 1.53 -6.61 -5.13
N THR A 209 2.32 -6.10 -4.20
CA THR A 209 2.62 -4.68 -4.09
C THR A 209 3.88 -4.33 -4.89
N ARG A 210 3.87 -3.19 -5.55
CA ARG A 210 5.03 -2.55 -6.18
C ARG A 210 5.11 -1.08 -5.78
N PHE A 211 6.32 -0.63 -5.50
CA PHE A 211 6.66 0.79 -5.41
C PHE A 211 7.78 1.11 -6.39
N TRP A 212 7.56 2.13 -7.20
CA TRP A 212 8.58 2.71 -8.08
C TRP A 212 8.90 4.11 -7.56
N MET A 213 9.99 4.21 -6.81
CA MET A 213 10.42 5.43 -6.15
C MET A 213 11.26 6.29 -7.10
N GLY A 214 11.06 7.59 -7.08
CA GLY A 214 11.59 8.52 -8.09
C GLY A 214 10.70 8.66 -9.32
N TRP A 215 9.46 8.16 -9.28
CA TRP A 215 8.54 8.14 -10.43
C TRP A 215 7.13 8.61 -10.06
N HIS A 216 6.47 9.21 -11.04
CA HIS A 216 5.01 9.37 -11.11
C HIS A 216 4.48 8.81 -12.43
N ILE A 217 3.17 8.56 -12.49
CA ILE A 217 2.47 8.39 -13.75
C ILE A 217 1.57 9.60 -13.99
N ILE A 218 1.78 10.28 -15.12
CA ILE A 218 1.03 11.46 -15.52
C ILE A 218 0.38 11.17 -16.87
N SER A 219 -0.95 11.20 -16.92
CA SER A 219 -1.75 10.86 -18.11
C SER A 219 -1.38 9.48 -18.68
N GLY A 220 -1.34 8.45 -17.82
CA GLY A 220 -1.01 7.08 -18.18
C GLY A 220 0.47 6.81 -18.53
N LYS A 221 1.34 7.82 -18.48
CA LYS A 221 2.77 7.70 -18.83
C LYS A 221 3.65 7.86 -17.60
N ALA A 222 4.57 6.92 -17.39
CA ALA A 222 5.59 7.04 -16.36
C ALA A 222 6.50 8.25 -16.66
N ARG A 223 6.75 9.07 -15.64
CA ARG A 223 7.58 10.26 -15.65
C ARG A 223 8.53 10.17 -14.49
N ARG A 224 9.82 10.25 -14.79
CA ARG A 224 10.85 10.31 -13.77
C ARG A 224 10.78 11.65 -13.06
N MET A 225 10.71 11.58 -11.73
CA MET A 225 10.64 12.71 -10.81
C MET A 225 11.96 12.90 -10.05
N LEU A 226 12.73 11.82 -9.88
CA LEU A 226 14.08 11.90 -9.33
C LEU A 226 14.99 12.66 -10.30
N PRO A 227 15.67 13.74 -9.88
CA PRO A 227 16.58 14.49 -10.74
C PRO A 227 17.65 13.61 -11.40
N GLU A 228 18.10 14.02 -12.58
CA GLU A 228 19.21 13.35 -13.26
C GLU A 228 20.47 13.40 -12.40
N GLY A 229 21.20 12.28 -12.31
CA GLY A 229 22.40 12.15 -11.47
C GLY A 229 22.14 11.98 -9.97
N ALA A 230 20.89 12.12 -9.51
CA ALA A 230 20.53 11.79 -8.12
C ALA A 230 20.28 10.29 -7.96
N ALA A 231 20.56 9.77 -6.77
CA ALA A 231 20.30 8.38 -6.40
C ALA A 231 19.68 8.30 -5.00
N LEU A 232 18.70 7.41 -4.83
CA LEU A 232 18.13 7.14 -3.52
C LEU A 232 19.13 6.36 -2.65
N PRO A 233 19.23 6.66 -1.35
CA PRO A 233 19.91 5.78 -0.40
C PRO A 233 19.19 4.43 -0.35
N ILE A 234 19.94 3.32 -0.32
CA ILE A 234 19.38 1.95 -0.30
C ILE A 234 18.54 1.69 0.95
N GLU A 235 18.78 2.44 2.01
CA GLU A 235 18.05 2.38 3.28
C GLU A 235 16.57 2.74 3.10
N VAL A 236 16.21 3.59 2.13
CA VAL A 236 14.83 4.02 1.92
C VAL A 236 13.95 2.89 1.34
N PRO A 237 14.27 2.26 0.19
CA PRO A 237 13.50 1.11 -0.29
C PRO A 237 13.58 -0.09 0.68
N ARG A 238 14.69 -0.24 1.42
CA ARG A 238 14.77 -1.23 2.51
C ARG A 238 13.74 -0.96 3.59
N ALA A 239 13.69 0.26 4.15
CA ALA A 239 12.73 0.63 5.18
C ALA A 239 11.29 0.40 4.71
N LEU A 240 10.98 0.83 3.48
CA LEU A 240 9.65 0.69 2.88
C LEU A 240 9.21 -0.77 2.73
N VAL A 241 10.09 -1.70 2.31
CA VAL A 241 9.68 -3.10 2.16
C VAL A 241 9.40 -3.78 3.51
N TYR A 242 10.14 -3.46 4.57
CA TYR A 242 9.88 -4.00 5.91
C TYR A 242 8.59 -3.44 6.49
N HIS A 243 8.37 -2.13 6.35
CA HIS A 243 7.11 -1.47 6.72
C HIS A 243 5.92 -2.09 5.96
N ASN A 244 6.02 -2.21 4.63
CA ASN A 244 4.96 -2.78 3.81
C ASN A 244 4.70 -4.27 4.12
N ALA A 245 5.74 -5.03 4.46
CA ALA A 245 5.60 -6.41 4.91
C ALA A 245 4.84 -6.50 6.24
N LYS A 246 5.12 -5.58 7.17
CA LYS A 246 4.49 -5.51 8.49
C LYS A 246 3.01 -5.14 8.39
N GLU A 247 2.71 -4.00 7.78
CA GLU A 247 1.36 -3.45 7.71
C GLU A 247 0.41 -4.43 6.99
N PHE A 248 0.81 -5.01 5.85
CA PHE A 248 -0.08 -5.86 5.06
C PHE A 248 -0.21 -7.26 5.65
N THR A 249 0.80 -7.75 6.37
CA THR A 249 0.65 -9.01 7.13
C THR A 249 -0.37 -8.83 8.25
N ASN A 250 -0.35 -7.70 8.96
CA ASN A 250 -1.35 -7.40 9.97
C ASN A 250 -2.74 -7.16 9.37
N LEU A 251 -2.83 -6.40 8.27
CA LEU A 251 -4.09 -6.17 7.58
C LEU A 251 -4.72 -7.48 7.10
N ALA A 252 -3.94 -8.39 6.53
CA ALA A 252 -4.40 -9.72 6.14
C ALA A 252 -5.13 -10.45 7.28
N ALA A 253 -4.60 -10.33 8.50
CA ALA A 253 -5.12 -11.02 9.68
C ALA A 253 -6.40 -10.39 10.26
N ILE A 254 -6.57 -9.07 10.12
CA ILE A 254 -7.71 -8.36 10.73
C ILE A 254 -8.83 -8.04 9.73
N LEU A 255 -8.51 -7.84 8.45
CA LEU A 255 -9.41 -7.25 7.47
C LEU A 255 -10.76 -7.97 7.35
N PRO A 256 -10.84 -9.32 7.26
CA PRO A 256 -12.15 -10.00 7.19
C PRO A 256 -13.05 -9.72 8.40
N GLN A 257 -12.47 -9.62 9.60
CA GLN A 257 -13.22 -9.35 10.85
C GLN A 257 -13.63 -7.88 10.94
N VAL A 258 -12.69 -6.96 10.66
CA VAL A 258 -12.97 -5.52 10.66
C VAL A 258 -14.06 -5.18 9.64
N TYR A 259 -13.96 -5.71 8.42
CA TYR A 259 -14.98 -5.52 7.38
C TYR A 259 -16.35 -6.05 7.83
N ALA A 260 -16.41 -7.27 8.39
CA ALA A 260 -17.68 -7.83 8.85
C ALA A 260 -18.39 -6.99 9.92
N GLU A 261 -17.62 -6.29 10.76
CA GLU A 261 -18.15 -5.48 11.87
C GLU A 261 -18.45 -4.02 11.47
N GLU A 262 -17.66 -3.46 10.54
CA GLU A 262 -17.62 -2.02 10.27
C GLU A 262 -18.02 -1.64 8.84
N ARG A 263 -18.34 -2.59 7.94
CA ARG A 263 -18.65 -2.27 6.53
C ARG A 263 -19.78 -1.25 6.33
N ASP A 264 -20.73 -1.22 7.26
CA ASP A 264 -21.88 -0.31 7.24
C ASP A 264 -21.65 0.98 8.07
N ARG A 265 -20.45 1.19 8.63
CA ARG A 265 -20.09 2.26 9.57
C ARG A 265 -18.99 3.16 9.01
N PHE A 266 -19.40 4.11 8.16
CA PHE A 266 -18.53 5.14 7.57
C PHE A 266 -18.42 6.39 8.43
#